data_AF-A0A7V1Q1T6-F1
#
_entry.id   AF-A0A7V1Q1T6-F1
#
_cell.length_a   1.000
_cell.length_b   1.000
_cell.length_c   1.000
_cell.angle_alpha   90.00
_cell.angle_beta   90.00
_cell.angle_gamma   90.00
#
_symmetry.space_group_name_H-M   'P 1'
#
loop_
_entity.id
_entity.type
_entity.pdbx_description
1 polymer ?
#
loop_
_entity_poly.entity_id
_entity_poly.type
_entity_poly.pdbx_seq_one_letter_code
_entity_poly.pdbx_strand_id
1 'polypeptide(L)'
;MNTLLAIAIGLGAAFNLGFQPETAPDPGGHEYIFVFLDTGPAEDLTDEQLGEAFKGHFANMNRLIEEGKLLLAGPFGESDSGRQHRGLWIFQAPDVEAALEFGRTDPTVKAGIFVLDGYRFATAAPVDQLPRLEREDRQRREAEHADEWQGRAYIIAIAPMTGEMTGEMTGVFIAGRMISDNPDQPDRLILWLDAEDAESAGELLPDPDRWELHLWYGTKMVERMARE
;
A
#
# COMPACT_ATOMS: atom_id res chain seq x y z
N MET A 1 1.27 40.58 24.72
CA MET A 1 2.71 40.31 24.83
C MET A 1 2.88 38.86 25.25
N ASN A 2 3.34 38.06 24.31
CA ASN A 2 3.87 36.69 24.30
C ASN A 2 3.38 35.65 25.33
N THR A 3 2.70 34.58 24.89
CA THR A 3 3.20 33.31 24.28
C THR A 3 3.79 32.34 25.30
N LEU A 4 3.12 31.20 25.51
CA LEU A 4 3.64 29.84 25.32
C LEU A 4 2.68 28.83 25.96
N LEU A 5 1.71 28.38 25.17
CA LEU A 5 1.04 27.09 25.38
C LEU A 5 1.80 26.09 24.50
N ALA A 6 2.69 25.31 25.10
CA ALA A 6 3.34 24.20 24.43
C ALA A 6 2.31 23.06 24.32
N ILE A 7 1.60 22.99 23.20
CA ILE A 7 0.90 21.77 22.79
C ILE A 7 1.96 20.91 22.11
N ALA A 8 2.43 19.88 22.80
CA ALA A 8 3.18 18.80 22.19
C ALA A 8 2.21 18.01 21.29
N ILE A 9 2.37 18.15 19.97
CA ILE A 9 1.70 17.33 18.96
C ILE A 9 2.77 16.44 18.32
N GLY A 10 2.52 15.12 18.34
CA GLY A 10 3.08 14.16 17.39
C GLY A 10 4.33 13.39 17.84
N LEU A 11 4.27 12.69 18.98
CA LEU A 11 5.16 11.52 19.16
C LEU A 11 4.66 10.42 18.22
N GLY A 12 5.50 9.97 17.29
CA GLY A 12 5.23 8.75 16.52
C GLY A 12 4.92 7.60 17.47
N ALA A 13 3.90 6.79 17.13
CA ALA A 13 3.54 5.65 17.96
C ALA A 13 4.70 4.65 17.99
N ALA A 14 5.36 4.51 19.14
CA ALA A 14 6.28 3.43 19.42
C ALA A 14 5.47 2.13 19.55
N PHE A 15 5.53 1.26 18.54
CA PHE A 15 4.91 -0.07 18.62
C PHE A 15 5.93 -1.06 19.20
N ASN A 16 5.77 -1.42 20.47
CA ASN A 16 6.42 -2.62 21.04
C ASN A 16 5.54 -3.84 20.72
N LEU A 17 5.73 -4.41 19.53
CA LEU A 17 5.10 -5.68 19.16
C LEU A 17 5.98 -6.82 19.68
N GLY A 18 5.63 -7.35 20.86
CA GLY A 18 6.03 -8.72 21.23
C GLY A 18 5.26 -9.69 20.35
N PHE A 19 5.74 -9.91 19.12
CA PHE A 19 5.04 -10.80 18.17
C PHE A 19 5.24 -12.25 18.59
N GLN A 20 4.18 -12.86 19.12
CA GLN A 20 4.09 -14.31 19.26
C GLN A 20 3.42 -14.87 17.99
N PRO A 21 4.06 -15.78 17.25
CA PRO A 21 3.59 -16.23 15.93
C PRO A 21 2.23 -16.97 15.93
N GLU A 22 1.63 -17.24 17.10
CA GLU A 22 0.39 -18.02 17.24
C GLU A 22 -0.88 -17.21 17.58
N THR A 23 -0.83 -15.89 17.73
CA THR A 23 -2.08 -15.15 18.02
C THR A 23 -2.83 -14.80 16.73
N ALA A 24 -4.06 -15.31 16.64
CA ALA A 24 -5.11 -15.00 15.66
C ALA A 24 -5.24 -13.49 15.36
N PRO A 25 -5.82 -13.09 14.20
CA PRO A 25 -6.04 -11.68 13.89
C PRO A 25 -6.70 -10.95 15.05
N ASP A 26 -6.23 -9.74 15.34
CA ASP A 26 -6.87 -8.86 16.32
C ASP A 26 -8.36 -8.70 15.93
N PRO A 27 -9.31 -9.14 16.76
CA PRO A 27 -10.74 -9.22 16.40
C PRO A 27 -11.43 -7.87 16.15
N GLY A 28 -10.68 -6.77 16.05
CA GLY A 28 -11.15 -5.44 15.61
C GLY A 28 -10.54 -4.93 14.30
N GLY A 29 -9.72 -5.71 13.59
CA GLY A 29 -9.07 -5.30 12.35
C GLY A 29 -9.98 -5.26 11.12
N HIS A 30 -9.66 -4.40 10.16
CA HIS A 30 -10.25 -4.36 8.84
C HIS A 30 -9.65 -5.45 7.93
N GLU A 31 -10.45 -6.02 7.04
CA GLU A 31 -10.01 -6.98 6.03
C GLU A 31 -10.22 -6.45 4.60
N TYR A 32 -9.15 -6.54 3.80
CA TYR A 32 -9.09 -6.12 2.41
C TYR A 32 -8.37 -7.18 1.57
N ILE A 33 -8.32 -6.97 0.25
CA ILE A 33 -7.45 -7.75 -0.63
C ILE A 33 -6.33 -6.86 -1.15
N PHE A 34 -5.09 -7.23 -0.84
CA PHE A 34 -3.90 -6.63 -1.41
C PHE A 34 -3.53 -7.37 -2.69
N VAL A 35 -3.24 -6.65 -3.78
CA VAL A 35 -2.88 -7.22 -5.08
C VAL A 35 -1.60 -6.56 -5.58
N PHE A 36 -0.57 -7.36 -5.83
CA PHE A 36 0.59 -6.94 -6.61
C PHE A 36 0.24 -6.92 -8.10
N LEU A 37 0.75 -5.92 -8.81
CA LEU A 37 0.79 -5.89 -10.26
C LEU A 37 2.22 -6.18 -10.68
N ASP A 38 2.45 -7.35 -11.25
CA ASP A 38 3.75 -7.79 -11.72
C ASP A 38 3.87 -7.62 -13.22
N THR A 39 5.08 -7.43 -13.73
CA THR A 39 5.33 -7.50 -15.17
C THR A 39 4.86 -8.86 -15.72
N GLY A 40 3.99 -8.81 -16.72
CA GLY A 40 3.48 -9.99 -17.42
C GLY A 40 4.31 -10.37 -18.65
N PRO A 41 3.89 -11.43 -19.37
CA PRO A 41 4.64 -12.00 -20.48
C PRO A 41 4.45 -11.26 -21.82
N ALA A 42 3.73 -10.14 -21.86
CA ALA A 42 3.52 -9.41 -23.10
C ALA A 42 4.83 -8.83 -23.64
N GLU A 43 5.17 -9.21 -24.87
CA GLU A 43 6.32 -8.73 -25.62
C GLU A 43 5.85 -8.02 -26.91
N ASP A 44 6.71 -7.19 -27.49
CA ASP A 44 6.51 -6.56 -28.80
C ASP A 44 5.25 -5.70 -28.99
N LEU A 45 4.70 -5.13 -27.90
CA LEU A 45 3.62 -4.14 -28.00
C LEU A 45 4.14 -2.82 -28.58
N THR A 46 3.39 -2.22 -29.51
CA THR A 46 3.70 -0.89 -30.04
C THR A 46 3.42 0.20 -29.00
N ASP A 47 4.06 1.36 -29.15
CA ASP A 47 3.81 2.53 -28.30
C ASP A 47 2.32 2.94 -28.28
N GLU A 48 1.62 2.77 -29.41
CA GLU A 48 0.18 3.02 -29.52
C GLU A 48 -0.64 2.03 -28.68
N GLN A 49 -0.30 0.73 -28.73
CA GLN A 49 -0.96 -0.30 -27.94
C GLN A 49 -0.72 -0.10 -26.44
N LEU A 50 0.51 0.23 -26.05
CA LEU A 50 0.85 0.57 -24.66
C LEU A 50 0.08 1.81 -24.20
N GLY A 51 0.06 2.87 -25.01
CA GLY A 51 -0.64 4.11 -24.69
C GLY A 51 -2.14 3.89 -24.46
N GLU A 52 -2.82 3.16 -25.35
CA GLU A 52 -4.25 2.85 -25.18
C GLU A 52 -4.51 1.91 -24.00
N ALA A 53 -3.64 0.92 -23.76
CA ALA A 53 -3.76 0.05 -22.60
C ALA A 53 -3.66 0.83 -21.28
N PHE A 54 -2.66 1.71 -21.12
CA PHE A 54 -2.48 2.50 -19.90
C PHE A 54 -3.54 3.59 -19.71
N LYS A 55 -4.00 4.22 -20.79
CA LYS A 55 -5.19 5.10 -20.73
C LYS A 55 -6.41 4.33 -20.21
N GLY A 56 -6.60 3.11 -20.70
CA GLY A 56 -7.62 2.19 -20.24
C GLY A 56 -7.44 1.77 -18.77
N HIS A 57 -6.21 1.53 -18.32
CA HIS A 57 -5.87 1.23 -16.94
C HIS A 57 -6.31 2.35 -15.98
N PHE A 58 -5.95 3.61 -16.26
CA PHE A 58 -6.37 4.74 -15.42
C PHE A 58 -7.89 4.94 -15.42
N ALA A 59 -8.54 4.78 -16.58
CA ALA A 59 -10.01 4.85 -16.67
C ALA A 59 -10.68 3.72 -15.85
N ASN A 60 -10.10 2.52 -15.89
CA ASN A 60 -10.57 1.37 -15.12
C ASN A 60 -10.45 1.60 -13.61
N MET A 61 -9.30 2.09 -13.14
CA MET A 61 -9.09 2.42 -11.74
C MET A 61 -10.09 3.47 -11.25
N ASN A 62 -10.30 4.55 -12.00
CA ASN A 62 -11.28 5.57 -11.63
C ASN A 62 -12.69 5.01 -11.48
N ARG A 63 -13.13 4.17 -12.43
CA ARG A 63 -14.42 3.47 -12.35
C ARG A 63 -14.50 2.59 -11.09
N LEU A 64 -13.46 1.82 -10.78
CA LEU A 64 -13.45 0.94 -9.61
C LEU A 64 -13.42 1.71 -8.28
N ILE A 65 -12.80 2.90 -8.25
CA ILE A 65 -12.85 3.82 -7.10
C ILE A 65 -14.27 4.37 -6.91
N GLU A 66 -14.93 4.78 -8.00
CA GLU A 66 -16.32 5.26 -7.97
C GLU A 66 -17.31 4.17 -7.53
N GLU A 67 -17.05 2.92 -7.92
CA GLU A 67 -17.80 1.74 -7.47
C GLU A 67 -17.50 1.33 -6.02
N GLY A 68 -16.55 2.00 -5.34
CA GLY A 68 -16.15 1.67 -3.97
C GLY A 68 -15.35 0.37 -3.83
N LYS A 69 -14.84 -0.16 -4.94
CA LYS A 69 -14.10 -1.43 -4.98
C LYS A 69 -12.61 -1.23 -4.77
N LEU A 70 -12.00 -0.25 -5.44
CA LEU A 70 -10.58 0.07 -5.32
C LEU A 70 -10.38 1.16 -4.26
N LEU A 71 -9.61 0.87 -3.21
CA LEU A 71 -9.42 1.75 -2.05
C LEU A 71 -8.10 2.51 -2.11
N LEU A 72 -7.04 1.84 -2.54
CA LEU A 72 -5.69 2.41 -2.67
C LEU A 72 -5.02 1.81 -3.91
N ALA A 73 -4.28 2.64 -4.62
CA ALA A 73 -3.47 2.25 -5.77
C ALA A 73 -2.22 3.12 -5.84
N GLY A 74 -1.11 2.56 -6.33
CA GLY A 74 0.08 3.35 -6.62
C GLY A 74 1.20 2.50 -7.23
N PRO A 75 2.08 3.12 -8.01
CA PRO A 75 3.22 2.42 -8.61
C PRO A 75 4.30 2.14 -7.57
N PHE A 76 4.99 1.02 -7.74
CA PHE A 76 6.29 0.84 -7.12
C PHE A 76 7.34 1.62 -7.94
N GLY A 77 8.34 2.14 -7.24
CA GLY A 77 9.54 2.68 -7.85
C GLY A 77 10.45 1.57 -8.39
N GLU A 78 11.61 1.95 -8.92
CA GLU A 78 12.63 0.95 -9.25
C GLU A 78 12.99 0.15 -8.00
N SER A 79 13.00 -1.18 -8.13
CA SER A 79 13.24 -2.09 -7.02
C SER A 79 14.63 -2.70 -7.15
N ASP A 80 15.41 -2.62 -6.06
CA ASP A 80 16.68 -3.32 -5.93
C ASP A 80 16.49 -4.83 -5.63
N SER A 81 15.28 -5.28 -5.25
CA SER A 81 15.02 -6.67 -4.83
C SER A 81 14.93 -7.66 -6.00
N GLY A 82 15.01 -7.17 -7.24
CA GLY A 82 14.90 -7.99 -8.46
C GLY A 82 13.48 -8.51 -8.74
N ARG A 83 12.51 -8.22 -7.87
CA ARG A 83 11.09 -8.51 -8.12
C ARG A 83 10.52 -7.51 -9.11
N GLN A 84 9.67 -8.00 -10.00
CA GLN A 84 9.08 -7.20 -11.06
C GLN A 84 7.75 -6.55 -10.66
N HIS A 85 7.65 -6.12 -9.39
CA HIS A 85 6.47 -5.41 -8.90
C HIS A 85 6.41 -4.03 -9.56
N ARG A 86 5.31 -3.73 -10.26
CA ARG A 86 5.06 -2.48 -11.00
C ARG A 86 4.12 -1.56 -10.25
N GLY A 87 3.23 -2.12 -9.44
CA GLY A 87 2.35 -1.38 -8.56
C GLY A 87 1.59 -2.30 -7.63
N LEU A 88 0.68 -1.70 -6.88
CA LEU A 88 -0.24 -2.44 -6.03
C LEU A 88 -1.64 -1.84 -6.09
N TRP A 89 -2.61 -2.69 -5.75
CA TRP A 89 -3.99 -2.31 -5.45
C TRP A 89 -4.40 -2.85 -4.08
N ILE A 90 -5.23 -2.11 -3.37
CA ILE A 90 -6.00 -2.61 -2.24
C ILE A 90 -7.48 -2.51 -2.57
N PHE A 91 -8.17 -3.65 -2.57
CA PHE A 91 -9.59 -3.74 -2.88
C PHE A 91 -10.44 -4.03 -1.64
N GLN A 92 -11.65 -3.47 -1.63
CA GLN A 92 -12.77 -3.99 -0.86
C GLN A 92 -13.44 -5.11 -1.65
N ALA A 93 -13.24 -6.36 -1.20
CA ALA A 93 -13.82 -7.54 -1.83
C ALA A 93 -14.06 -8.63 -0.78
N PRO A 94 -15.00 -9.58 -1.02
CA PRO A 94 -15.26 -10.68 -0.09
C PRO A 94 -14.11 -11.70 -0.02
N ASP A 95 -13.35 -11.86 -1.11
CA ASP A 95 -12.25 -12.80 -1.22
C ASP A 95 -11.27 -12.37 -2.33
N VAL A 96 -10.14 -13.07 -2.41
CA VAL A 96 -9.06 -12.79 -3.38
C VAL A 96 -9.56 -12.89 -4.81
N GLU A 97 -10.33 -13.93 -5.15
CA GLU A 97 -10.78 -14.16 -6.52
C GLU A 97 -11.74 -13.06 -7.00
N ALA A 98 -12.63 -12.57 -6.14
CA ALA A 98 -13.50 -11.43 -6.46
C ALA A 98 -12.70 -10.15 -6.74
N ALA A 99 -11.62 -9.89 -5.99
CA ALA A 99 -10.73 -8.76 -6.27
C ALA A 99 -9.95 -8.95 -7.57
N LEU A 100 -9.47 -10.16 -7.85
CA LEU A 100 -8.79 -10.48 -9.11
C LEU A 100 -9.73 -10.32 -10.30
N GLU A 101 -11.00 -10.67 -10.19
CA GLU A 101 -12.02 -10.40 -11.21
C GLU A 101 -12.20 -8.90 -11.48
N PHE A 102 -12.14 -8.05 -10.44
CA PHE A 102 -12.11 -6.60 -10.65
C PHE A 102 -10.87 -6.17 -11.43
N GLY A 103 -9.69 -6.67 -11.04
CA GLY A 103 -8.43 -6.39 -11.73
C GLY A 103 -8.38 -6.90 -13.18
N ARG A 104 -8.97 -8.05 -13.49
CA ARG A 104 -9.06 -8.63 -14.84
C ARG A 104 -9.87 -7.77 -15.81
N THR A 105 -10.64 -6.79 -15.33
CA THR A 105 -11.29 -5.80 -16.19
C THR A 105 -10.32 -4.81 -16.82
N ASP A 106 -9.11 -4.67 -16.27
CA ASP A 106 -8.08 -3.74 -16.71
C ASP A 106 -7.47 -4.11 -18.09
N PRO A 107 -7.40 -3.16 -19.03
CA PRO A 107 -6.79 -3.40 -20.34
C PRO A 107 -5.30 -3.83 -20.29
N THR A 108 -4.53 -3.37 -19.29
CA THR A 108 -3.13 -3.79 -19.13
C THR A 108 -3.02 -5.25 -18.70
N VAL A 109 -3.95 -5.73 -17.86
CA VAL A 109 -4.02 -7.14 -17.47
C VAL A 109 -4.49 -8.01 -18.64
N LYS A 110 -5.53 -7.57 -19.37
CA LYS A 110 -6.02 -8.27 -20.57
C LYS A 110 -4.98 -8.39 -21.67
N ALA A 111 -4.14 -7.37 -21.83
CA ALA A 111 -3.03 -7.37 -22.78
C ALA A 111 -1.83 -8.20 -22.33
N GLY A 112 -1.83 -8.73 -21.09
CA GLY A 112 -0.70 -9.46 -20.52
C GLY A 112 0.47 -8.58 -20.11
N ILE A 113 0.28 -7.25 -20.03
CA ILE A 113 1.30 -6.30 -19.54
C ILE A 113 1.49 -6.49 -18.04
N PHE A 114 0.39 -6.68 -17.31
CA PHE A 114 0.43 -6.98 -15.88
C PHE A 114 -0.17 -8.36 -15.57
N VAL A 115 0.45 -9.04 -14.62
CA VAL A 115 -0.07 -10.23 -13.95
C VAL A 115 -0.44 -9.83 -12.52
N LEU A 116 -1.53 -10.38 -12.01
CA LEU A 116 -2.05 -10.05 -10.69
C LEU A 116 -1.72 -11.16 -9.69
N ASP A 117 -1.17 -10.79 -8.54
CA ASP A 117 -0.93 -11.70 -7.42
C ASP A 117 -1.60 -11.15 -6.15
N GLY A 118 -2.62 -11.87 -5.66
CA GLY A 118 -3.58 -11.36 -4.67
C GLY A 118 -3.51 -12.09 -3.34
N TYR A 119 -3.69 -11.35 -2.25
CA TYR A 119 -3.61 -11.85 -0.89
C TYR A 119 -4.67 -11.20 0.01
N ARG A 120 -5.18 -11.97 0.97
CA ARG A 120 -5.95 -11.39 2.08
C ARG A 120 -5.03 -10.50 2.91
N PHE A 121 -5.53 -9.33 3.27
CA PHE A 121 -4.80 -8.30 3.99
C PHE A 121 -5.61 -7.83 5.19
N ALA A 122 -5.13 -8.15 6.39
CA ALA A 122 -5.73 -7.74 7.66
C ALA A 122 -4.91 -6.61 8.28
N THR A 123 -5.56 -5.51 8.67
CA THR A 123 -4.89 -4.33 9.22
C THR A 123 -5.78 -3.58 10.20
N ALA A 124 -5.20 -2.90 11.18
CA ALA A 124 -5.95 -1.96 12.01
C ALA A 124 -6.25 -0.64 11.28
N ALA A 125 -5.56 -0.35 10.17
CA ALA A 125 -5.73 0.89 9.43
C ALA A 125 -7.08 0.90 8.67
N PRO A 126 -7.86 1.98 8.74
CA PRO A 126 -9.14 2.09 8.06
C PRO A 126 -8.96 2.52 6.60
N VAL A 127 -8.31 1.66 5.79
CA VAL A 127 -7.98 1.92 4.36
C VAL A 127 -9.22 2.28 3.53
N ASP A 128 -10.41 1.79 3.92
CA ASP A 128 -11.70 2.15 3.33
C ASP A 128 -12.05 3.65 3.45
N GLN A 129 -11.40 4.39 4.33
CA GLN A 129 -11.56 5.84 4.43
C GLN A 129 -10.76 6.61 3.38
N LEU A 130 -9.73 6.02 2.77
CA LEU A 130 -8.86 6.73 1.82
C LEU A 130 -9.64 7.33 0.65
N PRO A 131 -10.55 6.62 -0.05
CA PRO A 131 -11.32 7.23 -1.13
C PRO A 131 -12.11 8.48 -0.71
N ARG A 132 -12.58 8.56 0.53
CA ARG A 132 -13.23 9.77 1.07
C ARG A 132 -12.20 10.89 1.26
N LEU A 133 -11.08 10.59 1.94
CA LEU A 133 -10.02 11.55 2.20
C LEU A 133 -9.43 12.13 0.90
N GLU A 134 -9.26 11.31 -0.13
CA GLU A 134 -8.82 11.73 -1.46
C GLU A 134 -9.79 12.70 -2.13
N ARG A 135 -11.10 12.45 -2.03
CA ARG A 135 -12.12 13.36 -2.56
C ARG A 135 -12.11 14.69 -1.82
N GLU A 136 -12.00 14.67 -0.50
CA GLU A 136 -11.90 15.89 0.32
C GLU A 136 -10.65 16.70 0.00
N ASP A 137 -9.49 16.04 -0.13
CA ASP A 137 -8.24 16.69 -0.50
C ASP A 137 -8.31 17.31 -1.90
N ARG A 138 -8.86 16.57 -2.87
CA ARG A 138 -9.06 17.07 -4.24
C ARG A 138 -9.94 18.32 -4.26
N GLN A 139 -11.09 18.29 -3.58
CA GLN A 139 -11.99 19.43 -3.49
C GLN A 139 -11.33 20.66 -2.85
N ARG A 140 -10.54 20.44 -1.80
CA ARG A 140 -9.75 21.51 -1.16
C ARG A 140 -8.75 22.12 -2.14
N ARG A 141 -7.96 21.30 -2.82
CA ARG A 141 -6.95 21.77 -3.79
C ARG A 141 -7.58 22.54 -4.96
N GLU A 142 -8.70 22.05 -5.48
CA GLU A 142 -9.47 22.75 -6.52
C GLU A 142 -9.95 24.12 -6.04
N ALA A 143 -10.48 24.22 -4.81
CA ALA A 143 -10.89 25.49 -4.23
C ALA A 143 -9.72 26.46 -4.02
N GLU A 144 -8.55 25.92 -3.66
CA GLU A 144 -7.31 26.66 -3.45
C GLU A 144 -6.56 27.01 -4.75
N HIS A 145 -7.04 26.55 -5.91
CA HIS A 145 -6.34 26.66 -7.21
C HIS A 145 -4.89 26.12 -7.15
N ALA A 146 -4.67 25.06 -6.37
CA ALA A 146 -3.39 24.40 -6.26
C ALA A 146 -3.18 23.46 -7.46
N ASP A 147 -2.19 23.78 -8.30
CA ASP A 147 -1.99 23.13 -9.60
C ASP A 147 -1.21 21.80 -9.54
N GLU A 148 -0.84 21.33 -8.34
CA GLU A 148 0.14 20.23 -8.20
C GLU A 148 -0.44 18.99 -7.49
N TRP A 149 -0.20 17.82 -8.09
CA TRP A 149 -0.45 16.52 -7.44
C TRP A 149 0.52 16.35 -6.27
N GLN A 150 -0.02 16.15 -5.07
CA GLN A 150 0.76 16.07 -3.83
C GLN A 150 1.05 14.62 -3.42
N GLY A 151 1.62 13.84 -4.33
CA GLY A 151 2.19 12.56 -3.94
C GLY A 151 3.44 12.70 -3.10
N ARG A 152 3.82 11.61 -2.45
CA ARG A 152 5.12 11.43 -1.80
C ARG A 152 5.60 10.00 -1.94
N ALA A 153 6.89 9.82 -1.73
CA ALA A 153 7.47 8.51 -1.54
C ALA A 153 7.09 7.95 -0.14
N TYR A 154 6.94 6.64 -0.12
CA TYR A 154 6.85 5.78 1.05
C TYR A 154 7.77 4.58 0.83
N ILE A 155 8.20 3.94 1.91
CA ILE A 155 8.74 2.58 1.84
C ILE A 155 7.69 1.60 2.33
N ILE A 156 7.41 0.61 1.49
CA ILE A 156 6.66 -0.59 1.88
C ILE A 156 7.67 -1.66 2.29
N ALA A 157 7.67 -2.02 3.57
CA ALA A 157 8.54 -3.05 4.12
C ALA A 157 7.76 -4.35 4.32
N ILE A 158 8.28 -5.45 3.79
CA ILE A 158 7.65 -6.77 3.84
C ILE A 158 8.61 -7.76 4.47
N ALA A 159 8.16 -8.51 5.48
CA ALA A 159 8.95 -9.57 6.10
C ALA A 159 8.09 -10.81 6.40
N PRO A 160 8.65 -12.02 6.30
CA PRO A 160 7.96 -13.22 6.76
C PRO A 160 7.75 -13.17 8.28
N MET A 161 6.56 -13.55 8.74
CA MET A 161 6.20 -13.65 10.16
C MET A 161 6.77 -14.92 10.79
N THR A 162 8.11 -15.02 10.84
CA THR A 162 8.83 -16.19 11.38
C THR A 162 9.82 -15.80 12.47
N GLY A 163 9.92 -16.60 13.53
CA GLY A 163 10.78 -16.26 14.66
C GLY A 163 10.33 -14.99 15.42
N GLU A 164 11.08 -14.65 16.47
CA GLU A 164 10.83 -13.45 17.26
C GLU A 164 11.41 -12.22 16.54
N MET A 165 10.75 -11.07 16.69
CA MET A 165 11.27 -9.78 16.26
C MET A 165 11.23 -8.87 17.47
N THR A 166 12.41 -8.43 17.92
CA THR A 166 12.55 -7.61 19.11
C THR A 166 13.13 -6.27 18.73
N GLY A 167 12.43 -5.20 19.06
CA GLY A 167 12.88 -3.84 18.79
C GLY A 167 11.70 -2.91 18.53
N GLU A 168 12.00 -1.63 18.50
CA GLU A 168 11.00 -0.60 18.26
C GLU A 168 10.79 -0.40 16.77
N MET A 169 9.53 -0.39 16.33
CA MET A 169 9.14 0.10 15.02
C MET A 169 8.54 1.48 15.19
N THR A 170 9.02 2.44 14.39
CA THR A 170 8.54 3.83 14.40
C THR A 170 8.17 4.26 12.98
N GLY A 171 7.47 5.39 12.85
CA GLY A 171 7.11 5.93 11.53
C GLY A 171 6.19 5.02 10.70
N VAL A 172 5.41 4.14 11.32
CA VAL A 172 4.51 3.23 10.60
C VAL A 172 3.14 3.87 10.42
N PHE A 173 2.70 4.04 9.17
CA PHE A 173 1.36 4.54 8.83
C PHE A 173 0.33 3.41 8.69
N ILE A 174 0.73 2.29 8.10
CA ILE A 174 -0.10 1.10 7.96
C ILE A 174 0.75 -0.08 8.40
N ALA A 175 0.24 -0.87 9.34
CA ALA A 175 0.77 -2.20 9.64
C ALA A 175 -0.31 -3.23 9.35
N GLY A 176 0.03 -4.31 8.68
CA GLY A 176 -0.92 -5.39 8.48
C GLY A 176 -0.28 -6.72 8.14
N ARG A 177 -1.12 -7.73 8.14
CA ARG A 177 -0.79 -9.13 7.88
C ARG A 177 -1.31 -9.50 6.50
N MET A 178 -0.39 -9.86 5.62
CA MET A 178 -0.69 -10.48 4.34
C MET A 178 -0.70 -11.99 4.54
N ILE A 179 -1.87 -12.60 4.38
CA ILE A 179 -2.12 -14.01 4.72
C ILE A 179 -1.74 -14.89 3.54
N SER A 180 -0.96 -15.94 3.80
CA SER A 180 -0.61 -16.96 2.84
C SER A 180 -1.73 -17.99 2.72
N ASP A 181 -2.12 -18.30 1.48
CA ASP A 181 -3.00 -19.45 1.21
C ASP A 181 -2.20 -20.76 1.07
N ASN A 182 -0.85 -20.68 1.05
CA ASN A 182 0.04 -21.82 1.07
C ASN A 182 0.46 -22.14 2.52
N PRO A 183 0.09 -23.30 3.09
CA PRO A 183 0.42 -23.66 4.47
C PRO A 183 1.93 -23.81 4.72
N ASP A 184 2.74 -23.99 3.68
CA ASP A 184 4.20 -24.10 3.78
C ASP A 184 4.90 -22.73 3.72
N GLN A 185 4.16 -21.65 3.45
CA GLN A 185 4.69 -20.29 3.46
C GLN A 185 4.12 -19.52 4.65
N PRO A 186 4.97 -18.86 5.45
CA PRO A 186 4.48 -18.03 6.53
C PRO A 186 3.72 -16.83 5.98
N ASP A 187 2.76 -16.35 6.76
CA ASP A 187 2.19 -15.03 6.54
C ASP A 187 3.27 -13.96 6.58
N ARG A 188 2.99 -12.82 5.97
CA ARG A 188 3.94 -11.72 5.87
C ARG A 188 3.41 -10.50 6.61
N LEU A 189 4.28 -9.87 7.38
CA LEU A 189 4.06 -8.53 7.91
C LEU A 189 4.37 -7.55 6.78
N ILE A 190 3.47 -6.60 6.55
CA ILE A 190 3.65 -5.52 5.58
C ILE A 190 3.41 -4.18 6.27
N LEU A 191 4.33 -3.24 6.06
CA LEU A 191 4.33 -1.92 6.69
C LEU A 191 4.45 -0.82 5.64
N TRP A 192 3.67 0.26 5.75
CA TRP A 192 3.92 1.53 5.06
C TRP A 192 4.65 2.47 6.02
N LEU A 193 5.85 2.88 5.63
CA LEU A 193 6.74 3.68 6.47
C LEU A 193 6.79 5.14 6.01
N ASP A 194 7.01 6.02 6.98
CA ASP A 194 7.37 7.43 6.80
C ASP A 194 8.84 7.55 6.39
N ALA A 195 9.19 6.97 5.25
CA ALA A 195 10.52 6.94 4.68
C ALA A 195 10.44 7.18 3.17
N GLU A 196 11.47 7.82 2.61
CA GLU A 196 11.53 8.14 1.17
C GLU A 196 12.47 7.20 0.41
N ASP A 197 13.32 6.46 1.13
CA ASP A 197 14.32 5.54 0.59
C ASP A 197 14.64 4.40 1.58
N ALA A 198 15.39 3.41 1.12
CA ALA A 198 15.77 2.25 1.92
C ALA A 198 16.65 2.60 3.13
N GLU A 199 17.49 3.64 3.02
CA GLU A 199 18.38 4.08 4.11
C GLU A 199 17.55 4.63 5.28
N SER A 200 16.66 5.58 5.02
CA SER A 200 15.76 6.15 6.02
C SER A 200 14.79 5.12 6.60
N ALA A 201 14.34 4.15 5.81
CA ALA A 201 13.53 3.03 6.31
C ALA A 201 14.30 2.12 7.28
N GLY A 202 15.60 1.91 7.07
CA GLY A 202 16.45 1.11 7.95
C GLY A 202 16.56 1.67 9.37
N GLU A 203 16.38 2.98 9.55
CA GLU A 203 16.36 3.62 10.87
C GLU A 203 15.04 3.41 11.62
N LEU A 204 13.96 3.08 10.90
CA LEU A 204 12.61 2.91 11.44
C LEU A 204 12.28 1.47 11.85
N LEU A 205 13.10 0.51 11.39
CA LEU A 205 12.85 -0.91 11.48
C LEU A 205 13.88 -1.62 12.38
N PRO A 206 13.46 -2.58 13.22
CA PRO A 206 14.39 -3.51 13.84
C PRO A 206 14.90 -4.50 12.79
N ASP A 207 16.11 -5.03 12.99
CA ASP A 207 16.72 -6.07 12.14
C ASP A 207 16.61 -5.74 10.63
N PRO A 208 17.30 -4.68 10.14
CA PRO A 208 17.09 -4.14 8.80
C PRO A 208 17.26 -5.18 7.66
N ASP A 209 18.13 -6.17 7.84
CA ASP A 209 18.38 -7.25 6.88
C ASP A 209 17.19 -8.22 6.70
N ARG A 210 16.17 -8.14 7.57
CA ARG A 210 14.99 -9.00 7.54
C ARG A 210 13.93 -8.55 6.53
N TRP A 211 13.99 -7.30 6.09
CA TRP A 211 12.91 -6.65 5.36
C TRP A 211 13.21 -6.59 3.87
N GLU A 212 12.23 -6.98 3.07
CA GLU A 212 12.17 -6.58 1.67
C GLU A 212 11.57 -5.18 1.60
N LEU A 213 12.33 -4.22 1.07
CA LEU A 213 11.94 -2.81 1.00
C LEU A 213 11.55 -2.44 -0.43
N HIS A 214 10.41 -1.79 -0.57
CA HIS A 214 9.90 -1.31 -1.85
C HIS A 214 9.58 0.17 -1.78
N LEU A 215 10.23 0.96 -2.64
CA LEU A 215 9.79 2.34 -2.88
C LEU A 215 8.40 2.33 -3.50
N TRP A 216 7.47 3.08 -2.92
CA TRP A 216 6.11 3.19 -3.40
C TRP A 216 5.67 4.65 -3.43
N TYR A 217 4.96 5.05 -4.49
CA TYR A 217 4.44 6.41 -4.61
C TYR A 217 2.95 6.44 -4.36
N GLY A 218 2.53 7.28 -3.43
CA GLY A 218 1.14 7.45 -3.06
C GLY A 218 0.84 8.89 -2.67
N THR A 219 -0.42 9.16 -2.35
CA THR A 219 -0.83 10.47 -1.85
C THR A 219 -0.49 10.61 -0.38
N LYS A 220 -0.43 11.85 0.11
CA LYS A 220 -0.31 12.16 1.55
C LYS A 220 -1.52 11.72 2.39
N MET A 221 -2.61 11.23 1.77
CA MET A 221 -3.79 10.79 2.52
C MET A 221 -3.54 9.51 3.31
N VAL A 222 -2.56 8.69 2.92
CA VAL A 222 -2.11 7.54 3.71
C VAL A 222 -1.61 7.98 5.08
N GLU A 223 -0.76 9.00 5.11
CA GLU A 223 -0.27 9.59 6.36
C GLU A 223 -1.41 10.23 7.15
N ARG A 224 -2.28 11.00 6.49
CA ARG A 224 -3.41 11.64 7.16
C ARG A 224 -4.33 10.62 7.83
N MET A 225 -4.69 9.55 7.12
CA MET A 225 -5.52 8.46 7.65
C MET A 225 -4.91 7.83 8.90
N ALA A 226 -3.58 7.63 8.91
CA ALA A 226 -2.90 7.03 10.05
C ALA A 226 -2.86 7.94 11.31
N ARG A 227 -3.16 9.23 11.15
CA ARG A 227 -3.16 10.24 12.22
C ARG A 227 -4.56 10.60 12.74
N GLU A 228 -5.63 10.17 12.06
CA GLU A 228 -7.04 10.36 12.47
C GLU A 228 -7.47 9.32 13.52
#